data_AF-A0A424YK23-F1
#
_entry.id   AF-A0A424YK23-F1
#
_cell.length_a   1.000
_cell.length_b   1.000
_cell.length_c   1.000
_cell.angle_alpha   90.00
_cell.angle_beta   90.00
_cell.angle_gamma   90.00
#
_symmetry.space_group_name_H-M   'P 1'
#
loop_
_entity.id
_entity.type
_entity.pdbx_description
1 polymer ?
#
loop_
_entity_poly.entity_id
_entity_poly.type
_entity_poly.pdbx_seq_one_letter_code
_entity_poly.pdbx_strand_id
1 'polypeptide(L)'
;MKIRAISRDTLHTLLEMAKSQHPLEFVALLESEDGVLSGINLLPGTRLDERSASVLTDMIPLGMSFSGSAHSHPNGVIRPSEADIGFFPRFGNCHLIIGYPYGADDWQAYSANGTERSLEVIS
;
A
#
# COMPACT_ATOMS: atom_id res chain seq x y z
N MET A 1 -9.72 -9.93 -10.50
CA MET A 1 -10.94 -9.45 -9.81
C MET A 1 -10.84 -7.95 -9.58
N LYS A 2 -11.95 -7.19 -9.61
CA LYS A 2 -11.92 -5.74 -9.38
C LYS A 2 -12.02 -5.46 -7.88
N ILE A 3 -10.97 -4.87 -7.30
CA ILE A 3 -11.00 -4.39 -5.91
C ILE A 3 -12.01 -3.24 -5.78
N ARG A 4 -12.91 -3.32 -4.81
CA ARG A 4 -13.99 -2.35 -4.58
C ARG A 4 -13.97 -1.74 -3.18
N ALA A 5 -13.41 -2.43 -2.21
CA ALA A 5 -13.46 -2.03 -0.81
C ALA A 5 -12.18 -2.42 -0.07
N ILE A 6 -12.01 -1.82 1.11
CA ILE A 6 -11.02 -2.19 2.12
C ILE A 6 -11.76 -2.38 3.44
N SER A 7 -11.39 -3.40 4.22
CA SER A 7 -11.94 -3.56 5.56
C SER A 7 -11.43 -2.45 6.47
N ARG A 8 -12.27 -1.99 7.39
CA ARG A 8 -11.93 -0.96 8.36
C ARG A 8 -10.72 -1.36 9.21
N ASP A 9 -10.66 -2.63 9.59
CA ASP A 9 -9.57 -3.17 10.41
C ASP A 9 -8.25 -3.17 9.66
N THR A 10 -8.26 -3.55 8.37
CA THR A 10 -7.07 -3.49 7.51
C THR A 10 -6.60 -2.05 7.32
N LEU A 11 -7.50 -1.12 7.00
CA LEU A 11 -7.14 0.29 6.86
C LEU A 11 -6.56 0.86 8.17
N HIS A 12 -7.22 0.61 9.30
CA HIS A 12 -6.75 1.05 10.61
C HIS A 12 -5.35 0.50 10.93
N THR A 13 -5.12 -0.79 10.65
CA THR A 13 -3.80 -1.40 10.83
C THR A 13 -2.73 -0.70 10.01
N LEU A 14 -3.00 -0.41 8.73
CA LEU A 14 -2.06 0.30 7.86
C LEU A 14 -1.75 1.72 8.34
N LEU A 15 -2.76 2.46 8.85
CA LEU A 15 -2.58 3.79 9.42
C LEU A 15 -1.68 3.75 10.67
N GLU A 16 -1.88 2.78 11.56
CA GLU A 16 -1.05 2.62 12.75
C GLU A 16 0.38 2.17 12.41
N MET A 17 0.54 1.33 11.39
CA MET A 17 1.85 0.99 10.85
C MET A 17 2.58 2.23 10.31
N ALA A 18 1.88 3.09 9.56
CA ALA A 18 2.44 4.37 9.08
C ALA A 18 2.92 5.26 10.23
N LYS A 19 2.10 5.40 11.28
CA LYS A 19 2.43 6.19 12.48
C LYS A 19 3.65 5.65 13.20
N SER A 20 3.70 4.33 13.42
CA SER A 20 4.78 3.69 14.17
C SER A 20 6.14 3.73 13.47
N GLN A 21 6.15 3.80 12.15
CA GLN A 21 7.38 3.85 11.35
C GLN A 21 7.86 5.26 11.04
N HIS A 22 7.03 6.29 11.30
CA HIS A 22 7.42 7.68 11.07
C HIS A 22 8.75 8.03 11.77
N PRO A 23 9.69 8.73 11.09
CA PRO A 23 9.58 9.37 9.77
C PRO A 23 9.95 8.48 8.58
N LEU A 24 10.17 7.18 8.77
CA LEU A 24 10.48 6.26 7.68
C LEU A 24 9.22 5.88 6.90
N GLU A 25 9.39 5.64 5.60
CA GLU A 25 8.34 5.02 4.78
C GLU A 25 8.21 3.54 5.14
N PHE A 26 6.98 3.06 5.33
CA PHE A 26 6.68 1.63 5.38
C PHE A 26 6.13 1.16 4.03
N VAL A 27 6.25 -0.13 3.74
CA VAL A 27 5.56 -0.78 2.63
C VAL A 27 4.96 -2.09 3.12
N ALA A 28 3.74 -2.37 2.69
CA ALA A 28 3.03 -3.62 2.91
C ALA A 28 2.42 -4.12 1.60
N LEU A 29 2.27 -5.43 1.48
CA LEU A 29 1.54 -6.06 0.38
C LEU A 29 0.13 -6.43 0.84
N LEU A 30 -0.83 -6.31 -0.06
CA LEU A 30 -2.24 -6.46 0.26
C LEU A 30 -2.82 -7.69 -0.43
N GLU A 31 -3.65 -8.40 0.32
CA GLU A 31 -4.43 -9.53 -0.16
C GLU A 31 -5.91 -9.15 -0.15
N SER A 32 -6.67 -9.73 -1.09
CA SER A 32 -8.10 -9.50 -1.16
C SER A 32 -8.89 -10.79 -1.23
N GLU A 33 -10.03 -10.78 -0.56
CA GLU A 33 -11.07 -11.80 -0.67
C GLU A 33 -12.35 -11.12 -1.17
N ASP A 34 -13.02 -11.71 -2.16
CA ASP A 34 -14.27 -11.18 -2.72
C ASP A 34 -14.28 -9.68 -3.11
N GLY A 35 -13.12 -9.17 -3.54
CA GLY A 35 -12.92 -7.79 -3.97
C GLY A 35 -12.70 -6.79 -2.83
N VAL A 36 -12.54 -7.29 -1.60
CA VAL A 36 -12.26 -6.52 -0.39
C VAL A 36 -10.81 -6.74 0.01
N LEU A 37 -10.06 -5.66 0.21
CA LEU A 37 -8.72 -5.73 0.82
C LEU A 37 -8.88 -6.01 2.31
N SER A 38 -8.46 -7.19 2.75
CA SER A 38 -8.63 -7.68 4.13
C SER A 38 -7.37 -8.30 4.74
N GLY A 39 -6.34 -8.56 3.93
CA GLY A 39 -5.07 -9.15 4.39
C GLY A 39 -3.87 -8.23 4.18
N ILE A 40 -2.92 -8.30 5.11
CA ILE A 40 -1.64 -7.58 5.06
C ILE A 40 -0.51 -8.59 5.13
N ASN A 41 0.43 -8.50 4.20
CA ASN A 41 1.64 -9.31 4.17
C ASN A 41 2.87 -8.40 4.26
N LEU A 42 3.72 -8.66 5.26
CA LEU A 42 4.94 -7.90 5.50
C LEU A 42 6.12 -8.67 4.94
N LEU A 43 6.74 -8.13 3.89
CA LEU A 43 7.97 -8.70 3.35
C LEU A 43 9.13 -8.44 4.33
N PRO A 44 9.80 -9.49 4.84
CA PRO A 44 10.97 -9.32 5.69
C PRO A 44 12.07 -8.56 4.94
N GLY A 45 12.71 -7.59 5.60
CA GLY A 45 13.85 -6.86 5.01
C GLY A 45 13.49 -5.68 4.12
N THR A 46 12.22 -5.29 4.02
CA THR A 46 11.82 -4.08 3.29
C THR A 46 12.33 -2.83 4.01
N ARG A 47 13.40 -2.25 3.48
CA ARG A 47 13.87 -0.90 3.84
C ARG A 47 13.67 -0.01 2.61
N LEU A 48 12.79 0.97 2.71
CA LEU A 48 12.75 2.06 1.74
C LEU A 48 13.67 3.17 2.25
N ASP A 49 14.81 3.33 1.58
CA ASP A 49 15.60 4.55 1.62
C ASP A 49 15.17 5.44 0.45
N GLU A 50 15.15 6.76 0.64
CA GLU A 50 14.55 7.80 -0.23
C GLU A 50 15.03 7.81 -1.69
N ARG A 51 15.98 6.95 -2.06
CA ARG A 51 16.54 6.83 -3.40
C ARG A 51 16.24 5.52 -4.11
N SER A 52 15.90 4.47 -3.37
CA SER A 52 15.73 3.13 -3.92
C SER A 52 14.85 2.32 -2.98
N ALA A 53 13.55 2.28 -3.26
CA ALA A 53 12.70 1.17 -2.85
C ALA A 53 13.16 -0.10 -3.58
N SER A 54 14.33 -0.61 -3.20
CA SER A 54 14.79 -1.94 -3.54
C SER A 54 13.99 -2.91 -2.69
N VAL A 55 12.67 -2.97 -2.91
CA VAL A 55 11.90 -4.14 -2.50
C VAL A 55 12.59 -5.29 -3.21
N LEU A 56 13.25 -6.15 -2.42
CA LEU A 56 13.85 -7.39 -2.86
C LEU A 56 12.71 -8.26 -3.38
N THR A 57 12.27 -7.96 -4.60
CA THR A 57 11.17 -8.63 -5.29
C THR A 57 11.54 -10.11 -5.46
N ASP A 58 12.84 -10.40 -5.49
CA ASP A 58 13.45 -11.74 -5.47
C ASP A 58 13.15 -12.55 -4.19
N MET A 59 12.70 -11.91 -3.11
CA MET A 59 12.31 -12.58 -1.86
C MET A 59 10.81 -12.92 -1.79
N ILE A 60 10.03 -12.56 -2.82
CA ILE A 60 8.61 -12.94 -2.89
C ILE A 60 8.55 -14.44 -3.20
N PRO A 61 7.93 -15.26 -2.33
CA PRO A 61 7.74 -16.68 -2.60
C PRO A 61 7.00 -16.92 -3.93
N LEU A 62 7.51 -17.87 -4.72
CA LEU A 62 6.87 -18.29 -5.96
C LEU A 62 5.43 -18.74 -5.69
N GLY A 63 4.46 -18.20 -6.44
CA GLY A 63 3.05 -18.54 -6.33
C GLY A 63 2.22 -17.61 -5.43
N MET A 64 2.83 -16.64 -4.76
CA MET A 64 2.08 -15.55 -4.11
C MET A 64 1.62 -14.53 -5.14
N SER A 65 0.32 -14.29 -5.20
CA SER A 65 -0.29 -13.19 -5.94
C SER A 65 -0.88 -12.19 -4.96
N PHE A 66 -0.46 -10.93 -5.07
CA PHE A 66 -1.01 -9.84 -4.26
C PHE A 66 -2.03 -9.05 -5.06
N SER A 67 -3.00 -8.50 -4.35
CA SER A 67 -4.02 -7.63 -4.92
C SER A 67 -3.55 -6.19 -5.02
N GLY A 68 -2.54 -5.83 -4.23
CA GLY A 68 -2.10 -4.46 -4.07
C GLY A 68 -0.87 -4.28 -3.19
N SER A 69 -0.54 -3.01 -2.95
CA SER A 69 0.42 -2.58 -1.94
C SER A 69 -0.10 -1.36 -1.16
N ALA A 70 0.47 -1.08 0.00
CA ALA A 70 0.26 0.14 0.75
C ALA A 70 1.61 0.68 1.21
N HIS A 71 1.82 2.00 1.15
CA HIS A 71 3.01 2.63 1.69
C HIS A 71 2.72 4.00 2.31
N SER A 72 3.61 4.48 3.19
CA SER A 72 3.46 5.80 3.81
C SER A 72 4.34 6.87 3.18
N HIS A 73 3.85 8.10 3.13
CA HIS A 73 4.61 9.30 2.83
C HIS A 73 4.70 10.19 4.09
N PRO A 74 5.88 10.32 4.72
CA PRO A 74 6.07 11.14 5.93
C PRO A 74 5.87 12.64 5.68
N ASN A 75 5.96 13.07 4.42
CA ASN A 75 5.71 14.46 4.01
C ASN A 75 4.21 14.82 3.86
N GLY A 76 3.30 13.84 4.01
CA GLY A 76 1.84 14.05 3.93
C GLY A 76 1.25 14.08 2.53
N VAL A 77 2.07 14.03 1.47
CA VAL A 77 1.58 14.04 0.09
C VAL A 77 1.03 12.67 -0.25
N ILE A 78 -0.28 12.53 -0.46
CA ILE A 78 -0.91 11.24 -0.83
C ILE A 78 -0.93 10.97 -2.34
N ARG A 79 -0.13 11.70 -3.14
CA ARG A 79 0.01 11.46 -4.58
C ARG A 79 1.24 10.61 -4.89
N PRO A 80 1.17 9.73 -5.91
CA PRO A 80 2.31 8.92 -6.32
C PRO A 80 3.40 9.79 -6.96
N SER A 81 4.64 9.43 -6.68
CA SER A 81 5.82 9.81 -7.44
C SER A 81 6.02 8.91 -8.67
N GLU A 82 6.95 9.26 -9.55
CA GLU A 82 7.34 8.40 -10.68
C GLU A 82 7.90 7.04 -10.20
N ALA A 83 8.56 7.01 -9.04
CA ALA A 83 9.06 5.77 -8.45
C ALA A 83 7.91 4.85 -8.02
N ASP A 84 6.84 5.42 -7.45
CA ASP A 84 5.64 4.68 -7.04
C ASP A 84 4.93 4.08 -8.26
N ILE A 85 4.78 4.86 -9.33
CA ILE A 85 4.20 4.39 -10.60
C ILE A 85 5.04 3.25 -11.19
N GLY A 86 6.37 3.31 -11.11
CA GLY A 86 7.25 2.22 -11.53
C GLY A 86 7.19 0.96 -10.64
N PHE A 87 6.81 1.13 -9.37
CA PHE A 87 6.67 0.07 -8.38
C PHE A 87 5.33 -0.68 -8.50
N PHE A 88 4.23 0.03 -8.73
CA PHE A 88 2.86 -0.50 -8.69
C PHE A 88 2.61 -1.77 -9.52
N PRO A 89 3.02 -1.85 -10.82
CA PRO A 89 2.68 -2.99 -11.67
C PRO A 89 3.19 -4.35 -11.19
N ARG A 90 4.13 -4.36 -10.23
CA ARG A 90 4.71 -5.58 -9.65
C ARG A 90 3.80 -6.27 -8.62
N PHE A 91 2.81 -5.56 -8.05
CA PHE A 91 2.09 -6.00 -6.85
C PHE A 91 0.56 -5.94 -6.98
N GLY A 92 0.01 -6.21 -8.16
CA GLY A 92 -1.44 -6.23 -8.37
C GLY A 92 -1.97 -4.94 -8.99
N ASN A 93 -3.19 -4.50 -8.61
CA ASN A 93 -3.86 -3.38 -9.29
C ASN A 93 -4.40 -2.29 -8.36
N CYS A 94 -4.17 -2.38 -7.05
CA CYS A 94 -4.74 -1.46 -6.08
C CYS A 94 -3.67 -1.03 -5.07
N HIS A 95 -3.20 0.20 -5.16
CA HIS A 95 -2.06 0.70 -4.39
C HIS A 95 -2.49 1.85 -3.50
N LEU A 96 -2.25 1.75 -2.20
CA LEU A 96 -2.58 2.78 -1.22
C LEU A 96 -1.35 3.62 -0.90
N ILE A 97 -1.53 4.93 -0.86
CA ILE A 97 -0.57 5.89 -0.31
C ILE A 97 -1.20 6.48 0.93
N ILE A 98 -0.45 6.48 2.04
CA ILE A 98 -0.90 6.96 3.35
C ILE A 98 -0.03 8.15 3.77
N GLY A 99 -0.61 9.33 3.89
CA GLY A 99 0.10 10.56 4.20
C GLY A 99 0.10 10.86 5.70
N TYR A 100 1.15 11.49 6.19
CA TYR A 100 1.09 12.22 7.47
C TYR A 100 -0.06 13.26 7.44
N PRO A 101 -0.88 13.41 8.50
CA PRO A 101 -0.72 12.88 9.86
C PRO A 101 -1.37 11.50 10.14
N TYR A 102 -1.66 10.70 9.11
CA TYR A 102 -2.13 9.32 9.21
C TYR A 102 -3.51 9.18 9.88
N GLY A 103 -4.36 10.17 9.68
CA GLY A 103 -5.77 10.17 10.04
C GLY A 103 -6.61 9.24 9.16
N ALA A 104 -7.90 9.13 9.52
CA ALA A 104 -8.83 8.20 8.87
C ALA A 104 -9.01 8.45 7.36
N ASP A 105 -8.77 9.68 6.92
CA ASP A 105 -8.92 10.12 5.52
C ASP A 105 -7.58 10.49 4.86
N ASP A 106 -6.44 10.31 5.56
CA ASP A 106 -5.12 10.67 5.05
C ASP A 106 -4.53 9.56 4.17
N TRP A 107 -5.32 9.05 3.23
CA TRP A 107 -4.91 7.99 2.33
C TRP A 107 -5.65 8.10 0.99
N GLN A 108 -5.04 7.54 -0.05
CA GLN A 108 -5.65 7.46 -1.37
C GLN A 108 -5.25 6.16 -2.07
N ALA A 109 -6.20 5.56 -2.80
CA ALA A 109 -5.94 4.38 -3.62
C ALA A 109 -5.70 4.75 -5.10
N TYR A 110 -4.89 3.94 -5.76
CA TYR A 110 -4.45 4.09 -7.14
C TYR A 110 -4.46 2.76 -7.90
N SER A 111 -4.66 2.80 -9.22
CA SER A 111 -4.37 1.67 -10.11
C SER A 111 -2.89 1.54 -10.41
N ALA A 112 -2.52 0.43 -11.06
CA ALA A 112 -1.13 0.13 -11.46
C ALA A 112 -0.46 1.21 -12.33
N ASN A 113 -1.23 2.08 -12.98
CA ASN A 113 -0.75 3.20 -13.80
C ASN A 113 -0.82 4.55 -13.06
N GLY A 114 -1.09 4.58 -11.76
CA GLY A 114 -1.21 5.81 -10.97
C GLY A 114 -2.54 6.56 -11.13
N THR A 115 -3.56 5.99 -11.76
CA THR A 115 -4.90 6.62 -11.79
C THR A 115 -5.60 6.47 -10.44
N GLU A 116 -6.17 7.56 -9.93
CA GLU A 116 -6.89 7.58 -8.67
C GLU A 116 -8.10 6.63 -8.67
N ARG A 117 -8.33 5.97 -7.54
CA ARG A 117 -9.43 5.03 -7.33
C ARG A 117 -10.11 5.29 -5.99
N SER A 118 -11.44 5.30 -5.98
CA SER A 118 -12.19 5.26 -4.73
C SER A 118 -12.35 3.81 -4.25
N LEU A 119 -12.16 3.59 -2.95
CA LEU A 119 -12.50 2.34 -2.27
C LEU A 119 -13.53 2.63 -1.17
N GLU A 120 -14.50 1.74 -1.05
CA GLU A 120 -15.42 1.77 0.09
C GLU A 120 -14.72 1.23 1.35
N VAL A 121 -14.90 1.88 2.49
CA VAL A 121 -14.44 1.36 3.79
C VAL A 121 -15.60 0.61 4.44
N ILE A 122 -15.47 -0.72 4.52
CA ILE A 122 -16.52 -1.60 5.06
C ILE A 122 -16.10 -2.22 6.39
N SER A 123 -17.08 -2.57 7.22
CA SER A 123 -16.84 -3.28 8.48
C SER A 123 -16.66 -4.78 8.28
#